data_AF-W4P9E8-F1
#
_entry.id   AF-W4P9E8-F1
#
_cell.length_a   1.000
_cell.length_b   1.000
_cell.length_c   1.000
_cell.angle_alpha   90.00
_cell.angle_beta   90.00
_cell.angle_gamma   90.00
#
_symmetry.space_group_name_H-M   'P 1'
#
loop_
_entity.id
_entity.type
_entity.pdbx_description
1 polymer ?
#
loop_
_entity_poly.entity_id
_entity_poly.type
_entity_poly.pdbx_seq_one_letter_code
_entity_poly.pdbx_strand_id
1 'polypeptide(L)'
;MIAVAFMLSIPVFFLLDSNVYRLFVLLYMVLVGIMYFKVDILYPYVWLSPFLFLYGTSVFILDVLGVRTTAFPTEILNCVFTSIVTLYFGCVLFIKQKHVPSVNLGFLERESVVLLRRVVIILGVVLLLYIPLFLASGYTSKMETNLNGGLYGFGIVSRAFILMYIVYMIFIGTKSKIFDYSIAIKALVITLLISLFLGERDVFFSICLSTFVIYYYFKKPSIKVMSIFAGIAIVLVPILGMTKQITNKDSVEFDQQAIIEGIFQGEFLSSGHNIEVLLVNKNSWDFQYGKSLVNDILRVVVPSSIVKVDNSTGWYNKRYNLRIDEGFGAGFSYVGEGYLQAGYCGIVIWILILLFIIKKLYLKHLETVFGFSAYVFMIGLIIYAMRGDLSYVISPLVKQVLFGYLFIRLLYKFFGNRYTRYSN
;
A
#
# COMPACT_ATOMS: atom_id res chain seq x y z
N MET A 1 12.13 -21.29 20.11
CA MET A 1 12.14 -20.15 21.05
C MET A 1 11.32 -18.96 20.54
N ILE A 2 11.64 -18.31 19.42
CA ILE A 2 10.90 -17.12 18.94
C ILE A 2 9.40 -17.40 18.69
N ALA A 3 9.05 -18.53 18.05
CA ALA A 3 7.65 -18.91 17.86
C ALA A 3 6.92 -19.11 19.20
N VAL A 4 7.58 -19.72 20.19
CA VAL A 4 7.01 -19.92 21.54
C VAL A 4 6.76 -18.56 22.20
N ALA A 5 7.67 -17.60 22.07
CA ALA A 5 7.47 -16.24 22.58
C ALA A 5 6.22 -15.56 21.98
N PHE A 6 6.01 -15.70 20.66
CA PHE A 6 4.79 -15.22 20.01
C PHE A 6 3.53 -15.93 20.52
N MET A 7 3.59 -17.26 20.70
CA MET A 7 2.46 -18.03 21.25
C MET A 7 2.13 -17.63 22.69
N LEU A 8 3.14 -17.35 23.52
CA LEU A 8 2.95 -16.93 24.91
C LEU A 8 2.35 -15.53 25.04
N SER A 9 2.57 -14.64 24.06
CA SER A 9 1.92 -13.31 24.08
C SER A 9 0.40 -13.36 23.88
N ILE A 10 -0.15 -14.44 23.31
CA ILE A 10 -1.61 -14.61 23.09
C ILE A 10 -2.37 -14.64 24.43
N PRO A 11 -2.10 -15.56 25.38
CA PRO A 11 -2.80 -15.55 26.67
C PRO A 11 -2.48 -14.29 27.48
N VAL A 12 -1.25 -13.76 27.40
CA VAL A 12 -0.89 -12.50 28.10
C VAL A 12 -1.77 -11.34 27.63
N PHE A 13 -2.06 -11.22 26.33
CA PHE A 13 -2.95 -10.18 25.80
C PHE A 13 -4.33 -10.19 26.48
N PHE A 14 -4.92 -11.38 26.70
CA PHE A 14 -6.24 -11.52 27.31
C PHE A 14 -6.25 -11.39 28.84
N LEU A 15 -5.13 -11.69 29.50
CA LEU A 15 -4.99 -11.59 30.96
C LEU A 15 -4.77 -10.14 31.44
N LEU A 16 -4.41 -9.21 30.55
CA LEU A 16 -4.17 -7.82 30.89
C LEU A 16 -5.48 -7.03 30.88
N ASP A 17 -5.78 -6.33 31.97
CA ASP A 17 -6.94 -5.44 32.05
C ASP A 17 -6.70 -4.06 31.40
N SER A 18 -5.44 -3.61 31.36
CA SER A 18 -5.09 -2.31 30.77
C SER A 18 -4.86 -2.39 29.26
N ASN A 19 -5.59 -1.56 28.51
CA ASN A 19 -5.44 -1.41 27.06
C ASN A 19 -4.04 -0.90 26.65
N VAL A 20 -3.37 -0.12 27.51
CA VAL A 20 -2.00 0.34 27.27
C VAL A 20 -1.03 -0.84 27.25
N TYR A 21 -1.15 -1.78 28.20
CA TYR A 21 -0.32 -2.98 28.19
C TYR A 21 -0.65 -3.90 27.01
N ARG A 22 -1.93 -4.00 26.63
CA ARG A 22 -2.33 -4.73 25.40
C ARG A 22 -1.68 -4.15 24.14
N LEU A 23 -1.59 -2.83 24.01
CA LEU A 23 -0.88 -2.17 22.91
C LEU A 23 0.60 -2.56 22.88
N PHE A 24 1.29 -2.58 24.03
CA PHE A 24 2.68 -3.04 24.11
C PHE A 24 2.85 -4.51 23.74
N VAL A 25 1.90 -5.37 24.12
CA VAL A 25 1.90 -6.78 23.71
C VAL A 25 1.75 -6.91 22.19
N LEU A 26 0.87 -6.12 21.56
CA LEU A 26 0.76 -6.11 20.09
C LEU A 26 2.06 -5.66 19.41
N LEU A 27 2.69 -4.60 19.91
CA LEU A 27 4.00 -4.15 19.39
C LEU A 27 5.05 -5.26 19.56
N TYR A 28 5.09 -5.90 20.73
CA TYR A 28 5.98 -7.02 20.98
C TYR A 28 5.74 -8.18 20.00
N MET A 29 4.48 -8.55 19.74
CA MET A 29 4.11 -9.59 18.77
C MET A 29 4.62 -9.27 17.37
N VAL A 30 4.45 -8.02 16.90
CA VAL A 30 4.97 -7.56 15.61
C VAL A 30 6.50 -7.72 15.55
N LEU A 31 7.21 -7.22 16.56
CA LEU A 31 8.67 -7.29 16.61
C LEU A 31 9.19 -8.74 16.65
N VAL A 32 8.59 -9.59 17.50
CA VAL A 32 8.92 -11.01 17.60
C VAL A 32 8.66 -11.74 16.29
N GLY A 33 7.54 -11.46 15.63
CA GLY A 33 7.25 -12.04 14.33
C GLY A 33 8.24 -11.57 13.24
N ILE A 34 8.63 -10.30 13.21
CA ILE A 34 9.66 -9.80 12.28
C ILE A 34 11.00 -10.51 12.51
N MET A 35 11.38 -10.71 13.78
CA MET A 35 12.58 -11.47 14.14
C MET A 35 12.47 -12.95 13.72
N TYR A 36 11.30 -13.57 13.89
CA TYR A 36 11.05 -14.95 13.45
C TYR A 36 11.32 -15.13 11.95
N PHE A 37 10.88 -14.16 11.14
CA PHE A 37 11.10 -14.12 9.69
C PHE A 37 12.44 -13.45 9.30
N LYS A 38 13.38 -13.33 10.24
CA LYS A 38 14.77 -12.88 10.02
C LYS A 38 14.90 -11.51 9.36
N VAL A 39 13.92 -10.62 9.54
CA VAL A 39 13.90 -9.28 8.94
C VAL A 39 14.06 -9.33 7.40
N ASP A 40 13.56 -10.39 6.77
CA ASP A 40 13.50 -10.49 5.31
C ASP A 40 12.39 -9.56 4.79
N ILE A 41 12.75 -8.40 4.25
CA ILE A 41 11.80 -7.36 3.78
C ILE A 41 10.91 -7.91 2.67
N LEU A 42 11.35 -8.93 1.93
CA LEU A 42 10.52 -9.57 0.92
C LEU A 42 9.51 -10.53 1.51
N TYR A 43 9.61 -10.89 2.79
CA TYR A 43 8.67 -11.80 3.41
C TYR A 43 7.39 -11.05 3.83
N PRO A 44 6.19 -11.53 3.45
CA PRO A 44 4.89 -10.88 3.70
C PRO A 44 4.68 -10.34 5.11
N TYR A 45 5.00 -11.14 6.12
CA TYR A 45 4.82 -10.73 7.51
C TYR A 45 5.65 -9.49 7.87
N VAL A 46 6.90 -9.40 7.37
CA VAL A 46 7.88 -8.38 7.79
C VAL A 46 7.45 -6.99 7.39
N TRP A 47 6.90 -6.83 6.18
CA TRP A 47 6.42 -5.54 5.72
C TRP A 47 4.95 -5.30 6.08
N LEU A 48 4.08 -6.32 6.11
CA LEU A 48 2.64 -6.08 6.35
C LEU A 48 2.29 -5.85 7.83
N SER A 49 2.95 -6.56 8.76
CA SER A 49 2.59 -6.48 10.19
C SER A 49 2.83 -5.12 10.84
N PRO A 50 3.91 -4.36 10.52
CA PRO A 50 4.07 -3.00 11.04
C PRO A 50 2.96 -2.05 10.58
N PHE A 51 2.57 -2.11 9.30
CA PHE A 51 1.51 -1.22 8.80
C PHE A 51 0.16 -1.62 9.36
N LEU A 52 -0.14 -2.91 9.47
CA LEU A 52 -1.37 -3.38 10.11
C LEU A 52 -1.48 -2.90 11.56
N PHE A 53 -0.37 -2.91 12.30
CA PHE A 53 -0.29 -2.33 13.65
C PHE A 53 -0.51 -0.81 13.60
N LEU A 54 0.29 -0.05 12.84
CA LEU A 54 0.21 1.41 12.78
C LEU A 54 -1.18 1.92 12.36
N TYR A 55 -1.77 1.35 11.31
CA TYR A 55 -3.12 1.70 10.85
C TYR A 55 -4.21 1.28 11.84
N GLY A 56 -4.02 0.16 12.54
CA GLY A 56 -5.01 -0.40 13.44
C GLY A 56 -5.04 0.27 14.82
N THR A 57 -3.89 0.67 15.35
CA THR A 57 -3.75 1.20 16.72
C THR A 57 -3.62 2.72 16.78
N SER A 58 -3.56 3.43 15.64
CA SER A 58 -3.39 4.88 15.57
C SER A 58 -4.40 5.66 16.43
N VAL A 59 -5.69 5.32 16.36
CA VAL A 59 -6.74 5.94 17.17
C VAL A 59 -6.47 5.77 18.67
N PHE A 60 -6.12 4.56 19.09
CA PHE A 60 -5.85 4.28 20.50
C PHE A 60 -4.56 4.96 20.99
N ILE A 61 -3.53 5.05 20.13
CA ILE A 61 -2.31 5.80 20.47
C ILE A 61 -2.64 7.28 20.69
N LEU A 62 -3.49 7.89 19.86
CA LEU A 62 -3.92 9.28 20.03
C LEU A 62 -4.80 9.49 21.28
N ASP A 63 -5.56 8.47 21.68
CA ASP A 63 -6.30 8.45 22.94
C ASP A 63 -5.37 8.44 24.16
N VAL A 64 -4.35 7.59 24.14
CA VAL A 64 -3.32 7.57 25.19
C VAL A 64 -2.55 8.90 25.27
N LEU A 65 -2.35 9.58 24.14
CA LEU A 65 -1.70 10.89 24.10
C LEU A 65 -2.63 12.05 24.53
N GLY A 66 -3.92 11.79 24.79
CA GLY A 66 -4.89 12.83 25.16
C GLY A 66 -5.33 13.73 24.00
N VAL A 67 -4.99 13.37 22.76
CA VAL A 67 -5.31 14.13 21.55
C VAL A 67 -6.73 13.87 21.08
N ARG A 68 -7.20 12.61 21.20
CA ARG A 68 -8.52 12.19 20.73
C ARG A 68 -9.04 11.07 21.60
N THR A 69 -10.23 11.21 22.15
CA THR A 69 -10.86 10.12 22.91
C THR A 69 -11.39 9.02 22.01
N THR A 70 -11.26 7.75 22.43
CA THR A 70 -11.94 6.63 21.77
C THR A 70 -12.98 5.95 22.65
N ALA A 71 -14.15 5.65 22.09
CA ALA A 71 -15.24 5.02 22.83
C ALA A 71 -15.09 3.50 22.99
N PHE A 72 -14.28 2.85 22.13
CA PHE A 72 -14.16 1.39 22.06
C PHE A 72 -12.68 0.94 21.94
N PRO A 73 -11.80 1.34 22.87
CA PRO A 73 -10.37 1.02 22.78
C PRO A 73 -10.12 -0.49 22.78
N THR A 74 -10.85 -1.22 23.63
CA THR A 74 -10.70 -2.67 23.79
C THR A 74 -11.05 -3.42 22.52
N GLU A 75 -12.17 -3.10 21.88
CA GLU A 75 -12.66 -3.76 20.67
C GLU A 75 -11.74 -3.47 19.48
N ILE A 76 -11.23 -2.25 19.36
CA ILE A 76 -10.26 -1.88 18.31
C ILE A 76 -8.99 -2.72 18.48
N LEU A 77 -8.43 -2.80 19.70
CA LEU A 77 -7.25 -3.62 19.96
C LEU A 77 -7.52 -5.11 19.69
N ASN A 78 -8.70 -5.63 19.98
CA ASN A 78 -9.09 -7.00 19.66
C ASN A 78 -9.15 -7.26 18.13
N CYS A 79 -9.63 -6.29 17.35
CA CYS A 79 -9.62 -6.36 15.89
C CYS A 79 -8.19 -6.42 15.33
N VAL A 80 -7.30 -5.56 15.84
CA VAL A 80 -5.87 -5.55 15.44
C VAL A 80 -5.18 -6.84 15.87
N PHE A 81 -5.40 -7.27 17.11
CA PHE A 81 -4.90 -8.55 17.65
C PHE A 81 -5.28 -9.72 16.73
N THR A 82 -6.58 -9.85 16.43
CA THR A 82 -7.11 -10.91 15.56
C THR A 82 -6.42 -10.89 14.19
N SER A 83 -6.21 -9.69 13.64
CA SER A 83 -5.56 -9.51 12.34
C SER A 83 -4.08 -9.91 12.37
N ILE A 84 -3.32 -9.49 13.38
CA ILE A 84 -1.88 -9.80 13.54
C ILE A 84 -1.66 -11.29 13.80
N VAL A 85 -2.49 -11.89 14.65
CA VAL A 85 -2.44 -13.33 14.95
C VAL A 85 -2.75 -14.15 13.70
N THR A 86 -3.82 -13.79 12.98
CA THR A 86 -4.16 -14.46 11.71
C THR A 86 -3.06 -14.30 10.68
N LEU A 87 -2.47 -13.10 10.57
CA LEU A 87 -1.36 -12.82 9.67
C LEU A 87 -0.15 -13.71 10.00
N TYR A 88 0.22 -13.82 11.28
CA TYR A 88 1.33 -14.64 11.74
C TYR A 88 1.12 -16.11 11.39
N PHE A 89 0.02 -16.71 11.87
CA PHE A 89 -0.26 -18.11 11.63
C PHE A 89 -0.45 -18.42 10.15
N GLY A 90 -1.14 -17.56 9.41
CA GLY A 90 -1.32 -17.73 7.98
C GLY A 90 0.01 -17.67 7.20
N CYS A 91 0.95 -16.80 7.60
CA CYS A 91 2.30 -16.82 7.04
C CYS A 91 3.04 -18.12 7.36
N VAL A 92 3.05 -18.53 8.64
CA VAL A 92 3.73 -19.76 9.09
C VAL A 92 3.18 -21.00 8.39
N LEU A 93 1.86 -21.13 8.27
CA LEU A 93 1.20 -22.31 7.71
C LEU A 93 1.25 -22.33 6.18
N PHE A 94 1.02 -21.19 5.53
CA PHE A 94 0.79 -21.17 4.08
C PHE A 94 2.00 -20.71 3.27
N ILE A 95 2.91 -19.91 3.85
CA ILE A 95 4.03 -19.29 3.13
C ILE A 95 5.34 -19.89 3.63
N LYS A 96 5.68 -21.07 3.09
CA LYS A 96 6.97 -21.71 3.36
C LYS A 96 8.09 -20.76 2.93
N GLN A 97 9.02 -20.47 3.85
CA GLN A 97 10.23 -19.72 3.54
C GLN A 97 11.04 -20.55 2.54
N LYS A 98 11.06 -20.10 1.27
CA LYS A 98 11.88 -20.71 0.24
C LYS A 98 13.16 -19.91 0.12
N HIS A 99 14.28 -20.59 0.02
CA HIS A 99 15.51 -19.95 -0.44
C HIS A 99 15.29 -19.40 -1.85
N VAL A 100 15.68 -18.15 -2.04
CA VAL A 100 15.56 -17.43 -3.31
C VAL A 100 16.36 -18.17 -4.39
N PRO A 101 15.73 -18.86 -5.35
CA PRO A 101 16.42 -19.29 -6.55
C PRO A 101 16.80 -18.04 -7.34
N SER A 102 17.89 -18.11 -8.11
CA SER A 102 18.20 -17.05 -9.08
C SER A 102 17.01 -16.86 -10.03
N VAL A 103 16.43 -15.65 -10.03
CA VAL A 103 15.29 -15.30 -10.90
C VAL A 103 15.62 -15.64 -12.35
N ASN A 104 14.80 -16.47 -12.99
CA ASN A 104 15.02 -16.84 -14.38
C ASN A 104 14.71 -15.64 -15.29
N LEU A 105 15.72 -15.23 -16.06
CA LEU A 105 15.66 -14.10 -16.99
C LEU A 105 15.12 -14.47 -18.39
N GLY A 106 14.60 -15.68 -18.56
CA GLY A 106 14.43 -16.40 -19.83
C GLY A 106 13.59 -15.78 -20.96
N PHE A 107 13.44 -14.45 -21.04
CA PHE A 107 12.66 -13.80 -22.09
C PHE A 107 13.19 -12.46 -22.62
N LEU A 108 14.24 -11.85 -22.07
CA LEU A 108 14.53 -10.44 -22.40
C LEU A 108 16.01 -10.18 -22.74
N GLU A 109 16.20 -9.64 -23.93
CA GLU A 109 17.50 -9.32 -24.54
C GLU A 109 18.05 -7.96 -24.03
N ARG A 110 19.27 -7.58 -24.45
CA ARG A 110 19.89 -6.30 -24.06
C ARG A 110 19.09 -5.09 -24.56
N GLU A 111 18.46 -5.23 -25.71
CA GLU A 111 17.69 -4.15 -26.34
C GLU A 111 16.41 -3.83 -25.56
N SER A 112 15.83 -4.84 -24.90
CA SER A 112 14.68 -4.66 -24.01
C SER A 112 14.98 -3.67 -22.87
N VAL A 113 16.22 -3.58 -22.39
CA VAL A 113 16.63 -2.63 -21.33
C VAL A 113 16.53 -1.20 -21.81
N VAL A 114 17.05 -0.94 -23.01
CA VAL A 114 17.09 0.41 -23.59
C VAL A 114 15.67 0.88 -23.86
N LEU A 115 14.81 -0.01 -24.39
CA LEU A 115 13.40 0.28 -24.59
C LEU A 115 12.69 0.60 -23.27
N LEU A 116 12.83 -0.26 -22.24
CA LEU A 116 12.23 -0.03 -20.93
C LEU A 116 12.68 1.31 -20.31
N ARG A 117 13.99 1.61 -20.37
CA ARG A 117 14.53 2.88 -19.90
C ARG A 117 13.90 4.07 -20.61
N ARG A 118 13.75 4.02 -21.93
CA ARG A 118 13.10 5.07 -22.72
C ARG A 118 11.64 5.24 -22.31
N VAL A 119 10.90 4.15 -22.13
CA VAL A 119 9.49 4.20 -21.69
C VAL A 119 9.37 4.83 -20.30
N VAL A 120 10.23 4.46 -19.34
CA VAL A 120 10.24 5.08 -18.01
C VAL A 120 10.51 6.58 -18.09
N ILE A 121 11.48 7.01 -18.91
CA ILE A 121 11.78 8.43 -19.11
C ILE A 121 10.59 9.15 -19.73
N ILE A 122 9.99 8.60 -20.79
CA ILE A 122 8.82 9.19 -21.46
C ILE A 122 7.66 9.34 -20.48
N LEU A 123 7.32 8.28 -19.73
CA LEU A 123 6.26 8.33 -18.73
C LEU A 123 6.58 9.34 -17.62
N GLY A 124 7.84 9.45 -17.19
CA GLY A 124 8.28 10.46 -16.23
C GLY A 124 8.11 11.89 -16.74
N VAL A 125 8.42 12.15 -18.02
CA VAL A 125 8.18 13.45 -18.67
C VAL A 125 6.68 13.72 -18.77
N VAL A 126 5.87 12.75 -19.20
CA VAL A 126 4.41 12.89 -19.26
C VAL A 126 3.83 13.21 -17.87
N LEU A 127 4.34 12.58 -16.80
CA LEU A 127 3.96 12.94 -15.43
C LEU A 127 4.28 14.38 -15.09
N LEU A 128 5.51 14.85 -15.39
CA LEU A 128 5.88 16.24 -15.14
C LEU A 128 4.99 17.23 -15.89
N LEU A 129 4.48 16.89 -17.08
CA LEU A 129 3.52 17.73 -17.81
C LEU A 129 2.18 17.90 -17.10
N TYR A 130 1.79 17.01 -16.17
CA TYR A 130 0.60 17.23 -15.35
C TYR A 130 0.74 18.41 -14.38
N ILE A 131 1.95 18.81 -13.99
CA ILE A 131 2.16 19.95 -13.09
C ILE A 131 1.69 21.27 -13.75
N PRO A 132 2.21 21.69 -14.92
CA PRO A 132 1.74 22.91 -15.57
C PRO A 132 0.28 22.80 -15.99
N LEU A 133 -0.22 21.62 -16.38
CA LEU A 133 -1.64 21.42 -16.68
C LEU A 133 -2.53 21.66 -15.44
N PHE A 134 -2.11 21.15 -14.28
CA PHE A 134 -2.81 21.38 -13.02
C PHE A 134 -2.76 22.86 -12.63
N LEU A 135 -1.60 23.51 -12.72
CA LEU A 135 -1.46 24.94 -12.42
C LEU A 135 -2.30 25.82 -13.38
N ALA A 136 -2.38 25.46 -14.66
CA ALA A 136 -3.15 26.19 -15.66
C ALA A 136 -4.67 25.98 -15.54
N SER A 137 -5.11 24.87 -14.93
CA SER A 137 -6.54 24.56 -14.75
C SER A 137 -7.27 25.50 -13.80
N GLY A 138 -6.54 26.22 -12.94
CA GLY A 138 -7.12 27.07 -11.91
C GLY A 138 -7.73 26.33 -10.73
N TYR A 139 -7.62 24.99 -10.70
CA TYR A 139 -8.18 24.20 -9.60
C TYR A 139 -7.53 24.56 -8.27
N THR A 140 -8.38 24.89 -7.30
CA THR A 140 -7.97 25.30 -5.97
C THR A 140 -7.93 24.15 -4.98
N SER A 141 -8.59 23.04 -5.32
CA SER A 141 -8.71 21.88 -4.45
C SER A 141 -8.65 20.56 -5.22
N LYS A 142 -8.20 19.50 -4.52
CA LYS A 142 -8.28 18.12 -5.01
C LYS A 142 -9.72 17.70 -5.35
N MET A 143 -10.68 18.24 -4.60
CA MET A 143 -12.11 18.04 -4.81
C MET A 143 -12.55 18.52 -6.19
N GLU A 144 -12.29 19.79 -6.50
CA GLU A 144 -12.65 20.40 -7.78
C GLU A 144 -12.03 19.64 -8.96
N THR A 145 -10.83 19.14 -8.75
CA THR A 145 -10.12 18.36 -9.76
C THR A 145 -10.75 16.98 -10.00
N ASN A 146 -11.23 16.33 -8.94
CA ASN A 146 -11.91 15.03 -9.04
C ASN A 146 -13.28 15.15 -9.71
N LEU A 147 -14.05 16.21 -9.39
CA LEU A 147 -15.38 16.45 -9.96
C LEU A 147 -15.31 16.74 -11.47
N ASN A 148 -14.30 17.49 -11.90
CA ASN A 148 -14.10 17.83 -13.32
C ASN A 148 -13.32 16.77 -14.11
N GLY A 149 -12.93 15.67 -13.45
CA GLY A 149 -12.23 14.55 -14.07
C GLY A 149 -10.81 14.82 -14.55
N GLY A 150 -10.22 15.96 -14.18
CA GLY A 150 -8.91 16.42 -14.69
C GLY A 150 -7.74 15.48 -14.37
N LEU A 151 -7.85 14.65 -13.33
CA LEU A 151 -6.77 13.76 -12.87
C LEU A 151 -7.00 12.26 -13.12
N TYR A 152 -8.06 11.85 -13.81
CA TYR A 152 -8.25 10.42 -14.13
C TYR A 152 -7.07 9.85 -14.93
N GLY A 153 -6.57 10.62 -15.90
CA GLY A 153 -5.38 10.25 -16.68
C GLY A 153 -4.12 10.17 -15.82
N PHE A 154 -3.97 11.07 -14.84
CA PHE A 154 -2.80 11.12 -13.96
C PHE A 154 -2.64 9.80 -13.19
N GLY A 155 -3.70 9.30 -12.58
CA GLY A 155 -3.66 8.05 -11.81
C GLY A 155 -3.24 6.84 -12.65
N ILE A 156 -3.68 6.78 -13.91
CA ILE A 156 -3.29 5.71 -14.84
C ILE A 156 -1.81 5.83 -15.22
N VAL A 157 -1.37 7.05 -15.59
CA VAL A 157 0.02 7.29 -16.00
C VAL A 157 0.99 7.09 -14.85
N SER A 158 0.67 7.52 -13.63
CA SER A 158 1.54 7.38 -12.46
C SER A 158 1.75 5.92 -12.07
N ARG A 159 0.68 5.12 -12.11
CA ARG A 159 0.75 3.67 -11.84
C ARG A 159 1.51 2.92 -12.95
N ALA A 160 1.30 3.30 -14.21
CA ALA A 160 2.09 2.77 -15.33
C ALA A 160 3.57 3.13 -15.19
N PHE A 161 3.90 4.37 -14.80
CA PHE A 161 5.26 4.82 -14.54
C PHE A 161 5.92 3.99 -13.43
N ILE A 162 5.25 3.83 -12.27
CA ILE A 162 5.77 3.03 -11.15
C ILE A 162 6.04 1.58 -11.60
N LEU A 163 5.08 0.94 -12.29
CA LEU A 163 5.24 -0.43 -12.75
C LEU A 163 6.41 -0.58 -13.73
N MET A 164 6.52 0.33 -14.71
CA MET A 164 7.62 0.30 -15.69
C MET A 164 8.97 0.60 -15.04
N TYR A 165 9.01 1.51 -14.06
CA TYR A 165 10.19 1.77 -13.25
C TYR A 165 10.66 0.52 -12.50
N ILE A 166 9.74 -0.18 -11.83
CA ILE A 166 10.04 -1.42 -11.11
C ILE A 166 10.58 -2.49 -12.06
N VAL A 167 9.90 -2.70 -13.20
CA VAL A 167 10.33 -3.69 -14.21
C VAL A 167 11.73 -3.34 -14.71
N TYR A 168 11.99 -2.07 -15.03
CA TYR A 168 13.32 -1.61 -15.44
C TYR A 168 14.39 -1.90 -14.38
N MET A 169 14.14 -1.50 -13.13
CA MET A 169 15.12 -1.62 -12.03
C MET A 169 15.43 -3.07 -11.68
N ILE A 170 14.42 -3.95 -11.67
CA ILE A 170 14.64 -5.39 -11.48
C ILE A 170 15.39 -5.96 -12.67
N PHE A 171 15.06 -5.54 -13.89
CA PHE A 171 15.71 -6.05 -15.08
C PHE A 171 17.20 -5.68 -15.15
N ILE A 172 17.54 -4.41 -14.92
CA ILE A 172 18.95 -3.97 -14.90
C ILE A 172 19.70 -4.66 -13.76
N GLY A 173 19.13 -4.71 -12.55
CA GLY A 173 19.78 -5.32 -11.40
C GLY A 173 20.02 -6.82 -11.56
N THR A 174 19.10 -7.55 -12.19
CA THR A 174 19.29 -8.99 -12.48
C THR A 174 20.35 -9.23 -13.55
N LYS A 175 20.37 -8.41 -14.62
CA LYS A 175 21.30 -8.58 -15.74
C LYS A 175 22.72 -8.11 -15.45
N SER A 176 22.87 -6.94 -14.84
CA SER A 176 24.18 -6.30 -14.63
C SER A 176 24.68 -6.41 -13.19
N LYS A 177 23.85 -6.85 -12.24
CA LYS A 177 24.12 -6.80 -10.79
C LYS A 177 24.36 -5.37 -10.27
N ILE A 178 23.97 -4.36 -11.05
CA ILE A 178 24.11 -2.94 -10.72
C ILE A 178 22.75 -2.36 -10.40
N PHE A 179 22.71 -1.51 -9.38
CA PHE A 179 21.57 -0.70 -9.05
C PHE A 179 21.73 0.66 -9.75
N ASP A 180 20.82 1.03 -10.65
CA ASP A 180 20.89 2.29 -11.39
C ASP A 180 20.43 3.47 -10.53
N TYR A 181 21.36 4.04 -9.76
CA TYR A 181 21.09 5.19 -8.89
C TYR A 181 20.60 6.41 -9.67
N SER A 182 21.00 6.61 -10.93
CA SER A 182 20.59 7.76 -11.73
C SER A 182 19.09 7.74 -12.00
N ILE A 183 18.57 6.59 -12.44
CA ILE A 183 17.13 6.44 -12.69
C ILE A 183 16.35 6.45 -11.38
N ALA A 184 16.86 5.83 -10.31
CA ALA A 184 16.21 5.86 -9.00
C ALA A 184 16.04 7.29 -8.45
N ILE A 185 17.10 8.09 -8.46
CA ILE A 185 17.06 9.50 -8.00
C ILE A 185 16.10 10.32 -8.87
N LYS A 186 16.14 10.17 -10.20
CA LYS A 186 15.21 10.88 -11.10
C LYS A 186 13.75 10.51 -10.81
N ALA A 187 13.45 9.23 -10.62
CA ALA A 187 12.09 8.78 -10.28
C ALA A 187 11.61 9.35 -8.94
N LEU A 188 12.49 9.38 -7.93
CA LEU A 188 12.20 9.98 -6.63
C LEU A 188 11.94 11.49 -6.74
N VAL A 189 12.77 12.23 -7.46
CA VAL A 189 12.59 13.68 -7.66
C VAL A 189 11.30 13.97 -8.43
N ILE A 190 11.02 13.25 -9.53
CA ILE A 190 9.79 13.43 -10.31
C ILE A 190 8.57 13.18 -9.42
N THR A 191 8.54 12.06 -8.70
CA THR A 191 7.37 11.74 -7.86
C THR A 191 7.26 12.62 -6.62
N LEU A 192 8.36 13.15 -6.09
CA LEU A 192 8.34 14.16 -5.04
C LEU A 192 7.69 15.45 -5.55
N LEU A 193 8.13 15.97 -6.70
CA LEU A 193 7.53 17.16 -7.31
C LEU A 193 6.03 16.96 -7.56
N ILE A 194 5.66 15.84 -8.14
CA ILE A 194 4.26 15.49 -8.35
C ILE A 194 3.47 15.43 -7.03
N SER A 195 4.02 14.80 -6.00
CA SER A 195 3.38 14.76 -4.68
C SER A 195 3.24 16.14 -4.06
N LEU A 196 4.19 17.05 -4.28
CA LEU A 196 4.14 18.42 -3.77
C LEU A 196 3.09 19.27 -4.47
N PHE A 197 2.97 19.15 -5.80
CA PHE A 197 2.06 19.97 -6.59
C PHE A 197 0.64 19.41 -6.66
N LEU A 198 0.47 18.09 -6.74
CA LEU A 198 -0.84 17.43 -6.89
C LEU A 198 -1.37 16.84 -5.58
N GLY A 199 -0.54 16.78 -4.52
CA GLY A 199 -0.94 16.18 -3.24
C GLY A 199 -1.07 14.65 -3.26
N GLU A 200 -0.49 13.97 -4.26
CA GLU A 200 -0.56 12.52 -4.45
C GLU A 200 0.63 11.81 -3.78
N ARG A 201 0.56 11.73 -2.46
CA ARG A 201 1.61 11.18 -1.57
C ARG A 201 1.83 9.69 -1.74
N ASP A 202 0.79 8.96 -2.11
CA ASP A 202 0.83 7.51 -2.33
C ASP A 202 1.75 7.14 -3.49
N VAL A 203 1.84 7.99 -4.53
CA VAL A 203 2.73 7.80 -5.68
C VAL A 203 4.19 7.88 -5.24
N PHE A 204 4.57 8.93 -4.51
CA PHE A 204 5.92 9.10 -3.99
C PHE A 204 6.29 7.99 -3.00
N PHE A 205 5.40 7.69 -2.05
CA PHE A 205 5.60 6.59 -1.10
C PHE A 205 5.80 5.25 -1.81
N SER A 206 5.02 4.96 -2.85
CA SER A 206 5.14 3.74 -3.64
C SER A 206 6.48 3.63 -4.36
N ILE A 207 7.02 4.73 -4.91
CA ILE A 207 8.37 4.74 -5.50
C ILE A 207 9.44 4.56 -4.44
N CYS A 208 9.36 5.27 -3.31
CA CYS A 208 10.31 5.14 -2.20
C CYS A 208 10.39 3.67 -1.73
N LEU A 209 9.23 3.08 -1.44
CA LEU A 209 9.14 1.71 -0.96
C LEU A 209 9.63 0.70 -2.01
N SER A 210 9.20 0.84 -3.26
CA SER A 210 9.63 -0.06 -4.34
C SER A 210 11.14 0.01 -4.56
N THR A 211 11.69 1.23 -4.55
CA THR A 211 13.15 1.47 -4.68
C THR A 211 13.90 0.81 -3.54
N PHE A 212 13.43 0.97 -2.31
CA PHE A 212 14.03 0.37 -1.12
C PHE A 212 13.98 -1.16 -1.16
N VAL A 213 12.84 -1.76 -1.54
CA VAL A 213 12.69 -3.22 -1.64
C VAL A 213 13.62 -3.79 -2.73
N ILE A 214 13.71 -3.12 -3.88
CA ILE A 214 14.63 -3.54 -4.97
C ILE A 214 16.09 -3.37 -4.54
N TYR A 215 16.43 -2.26 -3.88
CA TYR A 215 17.76 -2.04 -3.33
C TYR A 215 18.12 -3.11 -2.29
N TYR A 216 17.18 -3.45 -1.40
CA TYR A 216 17.33 -4.51 -0.42
C TYR A 216 17.64 -5.86 -1.08
N TYR A 217 16.89 -6.22 -2.12
CA TYR A 217 17.09 -7.47 -2.84
C TYR A 217 18.49 -7.58 -3.46
N PHE A 218 18.98 -6.53 -4.13
CA PHE A 218 20.25 -6.58 -4.84
C PHE A 218 21.48 -6.31 -3.97
N LYS A 219 21.36 -5.47 -2.93
CA LYS A 219 22.50 -5.03 -2.13
C LYS A 219 22.53 -5.57 -0.71
N LYS A 220 21.41 -6.11 -0.20
CA LYS A 220 21.28 -6.62 1.18
C LYS A 220 21.91 -5.66 2.20
N PRO A 221 21.40 -4.41 2.28
CA PRO A 221 21.95 -3.40 3.15
C PRO A 221 21.97 -3.87 4.60
N SER A 222 22.92 -3.35 5.38
CA SER A 222 22.99 -3.64 6.80
C SER A 222 21.76 -3.11 7.53
N ILE A 223 21.45 -3.68 8.69
CA ILE A 223 20.33 -3.24 9.53
C ILE A 223 20.41 -1.75 9.87
N LYS A 224 21.62 -1.18 10.02
CA LYS A 224 21.82 0.26 10.27
C LYS A 224 21.25 1.11 9.13
N VAL A 225 21.53 0.73 7.88
CA VAL A 225 21.02 1.42 6.69
C VAL A 225 19.50 1.26 6.61
N MET A 226 18.98 0.06 6.90
CA MET A 226 17.53 -0.18 6.95
C MET A 226 16.84 0.71 8.00
N SER A 227 17.42 0.87 9.19
CA SER A 227 16.88 1.74 10.24
C SER A 227 16.88 3.21 9.81
N ILE A 228 17.91 3.67 9.09
CA ILE A 228 17.95 5.04 8.53
C ILE A 228 16.82 5.23 7.53
N PHE A 229 16.61 4.28 6.60
CA PHE A 229 15.50 4.34 5.64
C PHE A 229 14.14 4.35 6.33
N ALA A 230 13.96 3.54 7.38
CA ALA A 230 12.74 3.54 8.17
C ALA A 230 12.50 4.90 8.87
N GLY A 231 13.54 5.48 9.47
CA GLY A 231 13.47 6.81 10.08
C GLY A 231 13.12 7.91 9.07
N ILE A 232 13.76 7.91 7.90
CA ILE A 232 13.45 8.84 6.81
C ILE A 232 12.00 8.67 6.36
N ALA A 233 11.52 7.44 6.17
CA ALA A 233 10.15 7.18 5.76
C ALA A 233 9.14 7.71 6.80
N ILE A 234 9.38 7.52 8.09
CA ILE A 234 8.54 8.03 9.17
C ILE A 234 8.49 9.56 9.16
N VAL A 235 9.63 10.24 8.96
CA VAL A 235 9.72 11.71 8.94
C VAL A 235 9.12 12.30 7.66
N LEU A 236 9.20 11.60 6.52
CA LEU A 236 8.63 12.06 5.27
C LEU A 236 7.10 12.10 5.30
N VAL A 237 6.43 11.20 6.04
CA VAL A 237 4.95 11.18 6.13
C VAL A 237 4.37 12.52 6.61
N PRO A 238 4.78 13.12 7.75
CA PRO A 238 4.25 14.40 8.21
C PRO A 238 4.67 15.55 7.29
N ILE A 239 5.90 15.56 6.76
CA ILE A 239 6.36 16.59 5.82
C ILE A 239 5.47 16.65 4.58
N LEU A 240 5.16 15.49 3.98
CA LEU A 240 4.25 15.40 2.84
C LEU A 240 2.81 15.77 3.23
N GLY A 241 2.44 15.64 4.51
CA GLY A 241 1.16 16.15 5.03
C GLY A 241 1.08 17.66 5.07
N MET A 242 2.14 18.32 5.55
CA MET A 242 2.22 19.78 5.65
C MET A 242 2.17 20.45 4.27
N THR A 243 2.73 19.82 3.23
CA THR A 243 2.75 20.41 1.89
C THR A 243 1.36 20.61 1.28
N LYS A 244 0.33 19.90 1.78
CA LYS A 244 -1.07 20.12 1.39
C LYS A 244 -1.56 21.54 1.73
N GLN A 245 -1.03 22.14 2.79
CA GLN A 245 -1.39 23.49 3.22
C GLN A 245 -0.74 24.57 2.35
N ILE A 246 0.33 24.27 1.62
CA ILE A 246 1.02 25.26 0.76
C ILE A 246 0.19 25.55 -0.51
N THR A 247 -0.51 24.55 -1.04
CA THR A 247 -1.32 24.70 -2.26
C THR A 247 -2.69 25.30 -1.98
N ASN A 248 -3.26 25.04 -0.80
CA ASN A 248 -4.50 25.68 -0.37
C ASN A 248 -4.15 27.10 0.12
N LYS A 249 -4.65 28.14 -0.56
CA LYS A 249 -4.34 29.55 -0.25
C LYS A 249 -4.85 30.06 1.12
N ASP A 250 -5.35 29.16 1.95
CA ASP A 250 -5.81 29.48 3.30
C ASP A 250 -4.57 29.59 4.20
N SER A 251 -4.57 30.59 5.09
CA SER A 251 -3.47 30.89 6.00
C SER A 251 -2.97 29.62 6.69
N VAL A 252 -1.68 29.31 6.47
CA VAL A 252 -0.98 28.20 7.13
C VAL A 252 -0.84 28.54 8.61
N GLU A 253 -1.83 28.19 9.42
CA GLU A 253 -1.62 28.05 10.85
C GLU A 253 -0.73 26.82 11.04
N PHE A 254 0.55 27.07 11.32
CA PHE A 254 1.45 26.05 11.82
C PHE A 254 0.95 25.62 13.20
N ASP A 255 0.02 24.68 13.22
CA ASP A 255 -0.40 24.02 14.44
C ASP A 255 0.83 23.31 15.02
N GLN A 256 1.26 23.70 16.22
CA GLN A 256 2.44 23.17 16.90
C GLN A 256 2.21 21.75 17.45
N GLN A 257 1.36 20.97 16.79
CA GLN A 257 1.18 19.56 17.14
C GLN A 257 2.53 18.84 17.11
N ALA A 258 2.78 18.02 18.12
CA ALA A 258 4.02 17.26 18.19
C ALA A 258 4.14 16.36 16.94
N ILE A 259 5.34 16.21 16.40
CA ILE A 259 5.61 15.40 15.19
C ILE A 259 4.99 13.99 15.30
N ILE A 260 5.01 13.42 16.50
CA ILE A 260 4.43 12.10 16.81
C ILE A 260 2.92 12.11 16.59
N GLU A 261 2.21 13.13 17.07
CA GLU A 261 0.78 13.30 16.88
C GLU A 261 0.46 13.44 15.38
N GLY A 262 1.22 14.27 14.66
CA GLY A 262 1.05 14.46 13.21
C GLY A 262 1.21 13.16 12.39
N ILE A 263 2.10 12.25 12.81
CA ILE A 263 2.24 10.93 12.17
C ILE A 263 0.95 10.12 12.35
N PHE A 264 0.46 10.00 13.58
CA PHE A 264 -0.71 9.16 13.87
C PHE A 264 -2.03 9.79 13.43
N GLN A 265 -2.17 11.12 13.51
CA GLN A 265 -3.33 11.87 13.01
C GLN A 265 -3.42 11.87 11.48
N GLY A 266 -2.30 11.68 10.79
CA GLY A 266 -2.22 11.70 9.33
C GLY A 266 -2.86 10.48 8.66
N GLU A 267 -2.07 9.78 7.85
CA GLU A 267 -2.57 8.66 7.04
C GLU A 267 -3.04 7.48 7.90
N PHE A 268 -2.42 7.24 9.05
CA PHE A 268 -2.68 6.07 9.88
C PHE A 268 -4.00 6.14 10.67
N LEU A 269 -4.49 7.34 11.00
CA LEU A 269 -5.74 7.53 11.77
C LEU A 269 -6.94 6.87 11.11
N SER A 270 -7.03 7.00 9.79
CA SER A 270 -8.23 6.68 9.01
C SER A 270 -8.73 5.25 9.22
N SER A 271 -7.86 4.24 9.19
CA SER A 271 -8.29 2.84 9.34
C SER A 271 -8.86 2.55 10.73
N GLY A 272 -8.13 2.88 11.79
CA GLY A 272 -8.60 2.73 13.16
C GLY A 272 -9.89 3.52 13.42
N HIS A 273 -9.98 4.74 12.89
CA HIS A 273 -11.14 5.61 13.06
C HIS A 273 -12.37 5.03 12.36
N ASN A 274 -12.19 4.44 11.18
CA ASN A 274 -13.30 3.82 10.47
C ASN A 274 -13.81 2.55 11.18
N ILE A 275 -12.93 1.80 11.85
CA ILE A 275 -13.35 0.69 12.73
C ILE A 275 -14.14 1.24 13.93
N GLU A 276 -13.65 2.31 14.55
CA GLU A 276 -14.36 2.98 15.66
C GLU A 276 -15.78 3.41 15.24
N VAL A 277 -15.92 4.08 14.09
CA VAL A 277 -17.23 4.50 13.57
C VAL A 277 -18.18 3.32 13.38
N LEU A 278 -17.68 2.19 12.85
CA LEU A 278 -18.50 0.97 12.75
C LEU A 278 -18.95 0.47 14.12
N LEU A 279 -18.06 0.46 15.11
CA LEU A 279 -18.35 -0.04 16.46
C LEU A 279 -19.35 0.86 17.20
N VAL A 280 -19.16 2.17 17.15
CA VAL A 280 -20.11 3.16 17.70
C VAL A 280 -21.50 2.97 17.11
N ASN A 281 -21.57 2.71 15.81
CA ASN A 281 -22.83 2.57 15.09
C ASN A 281 -23.29 1.11 14.93
N LYS A 282 -22.80 0.17 15.74
CA LYS A 282 -23.06 -1.27 15.59
C LYS A 282 -24.55 -1.64 15.53
N ASN A 283 -25.42 -0.90 16.23
CA ASN A 283 -26.86 -1.15 16.22
C ASN A 283 -27.59 -0.62 14.97
N SER A 284 -26.88 0.08 14.08
CA SER A 284 -27.43 0.72 12.89
C SER A 284 -27.19 -0.07 11.60
N TRP A 285 -26.48 -1.19 11.66
CA TRP A 285 -26.13 -2.00 10.50
C TRP A 285 -26.10 -3.48 10.88
N ASP A 286 -26.40 -4.32 9.90
CA ASP A 286 -26.32 -5.77 10.01
C ASP A 286 -25.05 -6.31 9.34
N PHE A 287 -24.59 -7.46 9.80
CA PHE A 287 -23.51 -8.18 9.14
C PHE A 287 -23.87 -8.45 7.67
N GLN A 288 -22.89 -8.25 6.79
CA GLN A 288 -23.10 -8.36 5.34
C GLN A 288 -22.87 -9.76 4.77
N TYR A 289 -22.32 -10.69 5.56
CA TYR A 289 -22.18 -12.12 5.24
C TYR A 289 -21.62 -12.45 3.85
N GLY A 290 -20.63 -11.70 3.38
CA GLY A 290 -19.95 -11.90 2.10
C GLY A 290 -20.47 -11.03 0.94
N LYS A 291 -21.51 -10.22 1.16
CA LYS A 291 -22.04 -9.34 0.11
C LYS A 291 -20.99 -8.39 -0.47
N SER A 292 -20.09 -7.84 0.35
CA SER A 292 -19.04 -6.95 -0.17
C SER A 292 -18.03 -7.67 -1.04
N LEU A 293 -17.70 -8.92 -0.73
CA LEU A 293 -16.75 -9.71 -1.50
C LEU A 293 -17.23 -9.88 -2.95
N VAL A 294 -18.52 -10.17 -3.12
CA VAL A 294 -19.15 -10.28 -4.45
C VAL A 294 -19.08 -8.94 -5.18
N ASN A 295 -19.41 -7.84 -4.50
CA ASN A 295 -19.37 -6.49 -5.07
C ASN A 295 -17.96 -6.09 -5.51
N ASP A 296 -16.96 -6.39 -4.69
CA ASP A 296 -15.56 -6.10 -4.95
C ASP A 296 -15.05 -6.88 -6.17
N ILE A 297 -15.44 -8.15 -6.31
CA ILE A 297 -15.11 -8.96 -7.49
C ILE A 297 -15.80 -8.41 -8.74
N LEU A 298 -17.10 -8.09 -8.67
CA LEU A 298 -17.87 -7.57 -9.80
C LEU A 298 -17.28 -6.27 -10.33
N ARG A 299 -16.87 -5.34 -9.44
CA ARG A 299 -16.28 -4.04 -9.83
C ARG A 299 -14.91 -4.16 -10.52
N VAL A 300 -14.19 -5.24 -10.24
CA VAL A 300 -12.92 -5.52 -10.91
C VAL A 300 -13.17 -5.89 -12.37
N VAL A 301 -14.15 -6.75 -12.62
CA VAL A 301 -14.41 -7.34 -13.95
C VAL A 301 -15.28 -6.43 -14.81
N VAL A 302 -16.32 -5.84 -14.21
CA VAL A 302 -17.34 -5.07 -14.93
C VAL A 302 -17.07 -3.57 -14.77
N PRO A 303 -17.00 -2.81 -15.89
CA PRO A 303 -16.92 -1.36 -15.82
C PRO A 303 -18.10 -0.77 -15.03
N SER A 304 -17.82 0.25 -14.22
CA SER A 304 -18.83 0.93 -13.40
C SER A 304 -19.93 1.62 -14.22
N SER A 305 -19.72 1.80 -15.53
CA SER A 305 -20.74 2.29 -16.46
C SER A 305 -21.84 1.28 -16.73
N ILE A 306 -21.57 -0.03 -16.60
CA ILE A 306 -22.54 -1.10 -16.88
C ILE A 306 -23.28 -1.48 -15.61
N VAL A 307 -22.56 -1.76 -14.52
CA VAL A 307 -23.17 -2.15 -13.25
C VAL A 307 -22.69 -1.22 -12.14
N LYS A 308 -23.64 -0.47 -11.57
CA LYS A 308 -23.42 0.41 -10.42
C LYS A 308 -23.47 -0.41 -9.14
N VAL A 309 -22.36 -1.06 -8.80
CA VAL A 309 -22.21 -1.77 -7.52
C VAL A 309 -21.31 -0.96 -6.59
N ASP A 310 -21.80 -0.69 -5.39
CA ASP A 310 -20.97 -0.10 -4.33
C ASP A 310 -20.06 -1.16 -3.71
N ASN A 311 -18.76 -0.87 -3.66
CA ASN A 311 -17.83 -1.60 -2.80
C ASN A 311 -18.03 -1.20 -1.33
N SER A 312 -17.34 -1.88 -0.41
CA SER A 312 -17.40 -1.57 1.02
C SER A 312 -17.06 -0.11 1.31
N THR A 313 -16.05 0.45 0.64
CA THR A 313 -15.69 1.87 0.79
C THR A 313 -16.82 2.78 0.33
N GLY A 314 -17.48 2.49 -0.78
CA GLY A 314 -18.63 3.25 -1.27
C GLY A 314 -19.82 3.18 -0.32
N TRP A 315 -20.13 1.98 0.18
CA TRP A 315 -21.17 1.78 1.19
C TRP A 315 -20.88 2.56 2.48
N TYR A 316 -19.65 2.43 2.99
CA TYR A 316 -19.24 3.09 4.23
C TYR A 316 -19.34 4.60 4.11
N ASN A 317 -18.80 5.15 3.01
CA ASN A 317 -18.92 6.57 2.75
C ASN A 317 -20.39 6.99 2.68
N LYS A 318 -21.25 6.30 1.93
CA LYS A 318 -22.68 6.67 1.80
C LYS A 318 -23.40 6.73 3.12
N ARG A 319 -22.98 5.89 4.07
CA ARG A 319 -23.63 5.80 5.38
C ARG A 319 -23.08 6.78 6.41
N TYR A 320 -21.78 7.08 6.37
CA TYR A 320 -21.10 7.80 7.45
C TYR A 320 -20.40 9.09 7.02
N ASN A 321 -20.21 9.31 5.72
CA ASN A 321 -19.56 10.49 5.17
C ASN A 321 -20.57 11.32 4.37
N LEU A 322 -21.09 12.38 5.01
CA LEU A 322 -22.08 13.28 4.42
C LEU A 322 -21.55 14.11 3.24
N ARG A 323 -20.24 14.09 2.96
CA ARG A 323 -19.58 14.94 1.97
C ARG A 323 -19.18 14.21 0.68
N ILE A 324 -19.70 13.01 0.41
CA ILE A 324 -19.42 12.27 -0.83
C ILE A 324 -19.78 13.08 -2.07
N ASP A 325 -20.93 13.77 -2.03
CA ASP A 325 -21.43 14.55 -3.15
C ASP A 325 -20.55 15.77 -3.41
N GLU A 326 -19.75 16.18 -2.42
CA GLU A 326 -18.66 17.17 -2.55
C GLU A 326 -17.34 16.52 -2.98
N GLY A 327 -17.33 15.29 -3.51
CA GLY A 327 -16.12 14.61 -3.95
C GLY A 327 -15.18 14.16 -2.80
N PHE A 328 -15.61 14.20 -1.54
CA PHE A 328 -14.87 13.66 -0.40
C PHE A 328 -15.12 12.16 -0.22
N GLY A 329 -14.08 11.36 -0.42
CA GLY A 329 -14.07 9.96 0.01
C GLY A 329 -13.22 9.78 1.26
N ALA A 330 -13.81 9.33 2.36
CA ALA A 330 -13.04 8.66 3.39
C ALA A 330 -12.59 7.29 2.82
N GLY A 331 -11.39 6.86 3.17
CA GLY A 331 -11.07 5.44 3.03
C GLY A 331 -12.04 4.62 3.90
N PHE A 332 -11.92 3.30 3.84
CA PHE A 332 -12.56 2.43 4.81
C PHE A 332 -11.48 1.79 5.70
N SER A 333 -11.56 0.50 5.98
CA SER A 333 -10.52 -0.25 6.64
C SER A 333 -10.62 -1.68 6.17
N TYR A 334 -9.51 -2.31 5.78
CA TYR A 334 -9.53 -3.71 5.37
C TYR A 334 -9.96 -4.62 6.53
N VAL A 335 -9.51 -4.30 7.75
CA VAL A 335 -9.91 -4.98 8.98
C VAL A 335 -11.36 -4.67 9.33
N GLY A 336 -11.77 -3.39 9.19
CA GLY A 336 -13.16 -2.98 9.39
C GLY A 336 -14.13 -3.68 8.42
N GLU A 337 -13.72 -3.90 7.17
CA GLU A 337 -14.47 -4.69 6.21
C GLU A 337 -14.65 -6.13 6.69
N GLY A 338 -13.57 -6.81 7.10
CA GLY A 338 -13.69 -8.14 7.67
C GLY A 338 -14.67 -8.17 8.85
N TYR A 339 -14.59 -7.19 9.76
CA TYR A 339 -15.50 -7.09 10.90
C TYR A 339 -16.96 -6.86 10.49
N LEU A 340 -17.22 -6.01 9.50
CA LEU A 340 -18.56 -5.75 8.95
C LEU A 340 -19.22 -7.01 8.36
N GLN A 341 -18.42 -7.97 7.89
CA GLN A 341 -18.94 -9.15 7.20
C GLN A 341 -19.41 -10.24 8.15
N ALA A 342 -18.65 -10.51 9.22
CA ALA A 342 -18.97 -11.56 10.19
C ALA A 342 -18.22 -11.38 11.54
N GLY A 343 -18.02 -10.14 11.99
CA GLY A 343 -17.28 -9.84 13.22
C GLY A 343 -15.83 -10.33 13.19
N TYR A 344 -15.32 -10.83 14.31
CA TYR A 344 -13.94 -11.34 14.40
C TYR A 344 -13.67 -12.50 13.42
N CYS A 345 -14.66 -13.37 13.16
CA CYS A 345 -14.53 -14.44 12.17
C CYS A 345 -14.32 -13.88 10.75
N GLY A 346 -15.02 -12.79 10.42
CA GLY A 346 -14.85 -12.11 9.14
C GLY A 346 -13.46 -11.47 9.00
N ILE A 347 -12.89 -10.91 10.07
CA ILE A 347 -11.47 -10.44 10.07
C ILE A 347 -10.52 -11.58 9.69
N VAL A 348 -10.68 -12.75 10.32
CA VAL A 348 -9.85 -13.93 10.01
C VAL A 348 -9.97 -14.30 8.54
N ILE A 349 -11.19 -14.41 8.02
CA ILE A 349 -11.46 -14.77 6.61
C ILE A 349 -10.81 -13.75 5.66
N TRP A 350 -10.97 -12.44 5.90
CA TRP A 350 -10.40 -11.40 5.05
C TRP A 350 -8.88 -11.44 5.04
N ILE A 351 -8.23 -11.54 6.21
CA ILE A 351 -6.77 -11.64 6.27
C ILE A 351 -6.27 -12.91 5.55
N LEU A 352 -7.00 -14.02 5.62
CA LEU A 352 -6.66 -15.24 4.87
C LEU A 352 -6.81 -15.06 3.35
N ILE A 353 -7.83 -14.35 2.87
CA ILE A 353 -7.99 -14.00 1.44
C ILE A 353 -6.81 -13.15 0.98
N LEU A 354 -6.45 -12.11 1.73
CA LEU A 354 -5.29 -11.27 1.42
C LEU A 354 -4.00 -12.08 1.39
N LEU A 355 -3.78 -12.94 2.38
CA LEU A 355 -2.63 -13.83 2.44
C LEU A 355 -2.56 -14.81 1.28
N PHE A 356 -3.70 -15.31 0.80
CA PHE A 356 -3.72 -16.15 -0.39
C PHE A 356 -3.23 -15.40 -1.63
N ILE A 357 -3.68 -14.17 -1.84
CA ILE A 357 -3.22 -13.29 -2.93
C ILE A 357 -1.71 -13.03 -2.79
N ILE A 358 -1.27 -12.62 -1.60
CA ILE A 358 0.14 -12.32 -1.33
C ILE A 358 1.01 -13.58 -1.53
N LYS A 359 0.58 -14.74 -1.06
CA LYS A 359 1.28 -16.01 -1.26
C LYS A 359 1.50 -16.31 -2.73
N LYS A 360 0.49 -16.10 -3.58
CA LYS A 360 0.61 -16.34 -5.03
C LYS A 360 1.64 -15.39 -5.65
N LEU A 361 1.60 -14.10 -5.29
CA LEU A 361 2.59 -13.12 -5.75
C LEU A 361 4.00 -13.44 -5.23
N TYR A 362 4.12 -13.81 -3.96
CA TYR A 362 5.37 -14.20 -3.33
C TYR A 362 5.94 -15.48 -3.98
N LEU A 363 5.14 -16.50 -4.30
CA LEU A 363 5.70 -17.65 -5.01
C LEU A 363 6.14 -17.29 -6.44
N LYS A 364 5.40 -16.40 -7.11
CA LYS A 364 5.74 -15.93 -8.46
C LYS A 364 6.97 -15.03 -8.53
N HIS A 365 7.30 -14.31 -7.45
CA HIS A 365 8.51 -13.47 -7.40
C HIS A 365 9.80 -14.27 -7.57
N LEU A 366 9.77 -15.56 -7.19
CA LEU A 366 10.90 -16.48 -7.30
C LEU A 366 11.08 -17.05 -8.72
N GLU A 367 10.06 -16.95 -9.57
CA GLU A 367 10.03 -17.61 -10.87
C GLU A 367 10.45 -16.69 -12.02
N THR A 368 10.00 -15.42 -12.02
CA THR A 368 10.16 -14.52 -13.18
C THR A 368 10.35 -13.06 -12.76
N VAL A 369 11.01 -12.27 -13.62
CA VAL A 369 11.15 -10.80 -13.43
C VAL A 369 9.79 -10.11 -13.32
N PHE A 370 8.81 -10.55 -14.12
CA PHE A 370 7.44 -10.03 -14.05
C PHE A 370 6.76 -10.40 -12.73
N GLY A 371 6.88 -11.64 -12.28
CA GLY A 371 6.39 -12.05 -10.96
C GLY A 371 7.00 -11.21 -9.84
N PHE A 372 8.30 -10.90 -9.92
CA PHE A 372 8.95 -10.06 -8.92
C PHE A 372 8.50 -8.61 -9.00
N SER A 373 8.37 -8.06 -10.21
CA SER A 373 7.86 -6.71 -10.42
C SER A 373 6.43 -6.55 -9.89
N ALA A 374 5.58 -7.56 -10.10
CA ALA A 374 4.21 -7.58 -9.60
C ALA A 374 4.20 -7.59 -8.08
N TYR A 375 5.04 -8.44 -7.48
CA TYR A 375 5.14 -8.53 -6.03
C TYR A 375 5.55 -7.19 -5.42
N VAL A 376 6.64 -6.57 -5.90
CA VAL A 376 7.13 -5.27 -5.38
C VAL A 376 6.08 -4.18 -5.56
N PHE A 377 5.45 -4.10 -6.74
CA PHE A 377 4.40 -3.12 -7.02
C PHE A 377 3.21 -3.28 -6.07
N MET A 378 2.80 -4.52 -5.79
CA MET A 378 1.66 -4.82 -4.93
C MET A 378 1.93 -4.57 -3.45
N ILE A 379 3.19 -4.55 -2.97
CA ILE A 379 3.50 -4.25 -1.56
C ILE A 379 2.92 -2.87 -1.17
N GLY A 380 3.24 -1.82 -1.94
CA GLY A 380 2.75 -0.46 -1.65
C GLY A 380 1.22 -0.35 -1.73
N LEU A 381 0.62 -0.99 -2.72
CA LEU A 381 -0.83 -1.01 -2.90
C LEU A 381 -1.56 -1.75 -1.78
N ILE A 382 -1.00 -2.87 -1.29
CA ILE A 382 -1.60 -3.62 -0.18
C ILE A 382 -1.51 -2.84 1.13
N ILE A 383 -0.37 -2.16 1.38
CA ILE A 383 -0.23 -1.26 2.53
C ILE A 383 -1.29 -0.16 2.47
N TYR A 384 -1.44 0.48 1.30
CA TYR A 384 -2.46 1.49 1.10
C TYR A 384 -3.89 0.94 1.25
N ALA A 385 -4.14 -0.28 0.77
CA ALA A 385 -5.43 -0.95 0.90
C ALA A 385 -5.83 -1.28 2.34
N MET A 386 -4.93 -1.18 3.32
CA MET A 386 -5.32 -1.25 4.74
C MET A 386 -6.33 -0.15 5.12
N ARG A 387 -6.27 1.01 4.43
CA ARG A 387 -7.24 2.12 4.48
C ARG A 387 -8.39 1.96 3.47
N GLY A 388 -8.47 0.86 2.74
CA GLY A 388 -9.48 0.63 1.71
C GLY A 388 -10.31 -0.62 1.98
N ASP A 389 -10.68 -1.28 0.89
CA ASP A 389 -11.33 -2.58 0.87
C ASP A 389 -10.58 -3.54 -0.07
N LEU A 390 -11.06 -4.77 -0.17
CA LEU A 390 -10.44 -5.79 -1.01
C LEU A 390 -10.36 -5.37 -2.50
N SER A 391 -11.29 -4.54 -3.00
CA SER A 391 -11.24 -4.02 -4.36
C SER A 391 -9.97 -3.17 -4.63
N TYR A 392 -9.39 -2.51 -3.62
CA TYR A 392 -8.12 -1.78 -3.74
C TYR A 392 -6.91 -2.70 -3.95
N VAL A 393 -7.03 -4.00 -3.68
CA VAL A 393 -5.99 -5.00 -3.96
C VAL A 393 -6.25 -5.67 -5.31
N ILE A 394 -7.48 -6.15 -5.54
CA ILE A 394 -7.79 -6.94 -6.74
C ILE A 394 -7.80 -6.06 -7.99
N SER A 395 -8.36 -4.85 -7.92
CA SER A 395 -8.50 -3.97 -9.09
C SER A 395 -7.14 -3.56 -9.67
N PRO A 396 -6.16 -3.09 -8.89
CA PRO A 396 -4.81 -2.85 -9.42
C PRO A 396 -4.10 -4.10 -9.94
N LEU A 397 -4.26 -5.24 -9.27
CA LEU A 397 -3.65 -6.49 -9.71
C LEU A 397 -4.14 -6.89 -11.12
N VAL A 398 -5.43 -6.75 -11.40
CA VAL A 398 -6.00 -7.07 -12.71
C VAL A 398 -5.77 -5.92 -13.70
N LYS A 399 -6.13 -4.68 -13.36
CA LYS A 399 -6.17 -3.57 -14.31
C LYS A 399 -4.81 -2.91 -14.56
N GLN A 400 -3.85 -3.02 -13.65
CA GLN A 400 -2.56 -2.34 -13.79
C GLN A 400 -1.43 -3.34 -14.00
N VAL A 401 -1.35 -4.39 -13.17
CA VAL A 401 -0.28 -5.39 -13.30
C VAL A 401 -0.50 -6.25 -14.55
N LEU A 402 -1.66 -6.90 -14.67
CA LEU A 402 -1.92 -7.80 -15.82
C LEU A 402 -1.96 -7.03 -17.15
N PHE A 403 -2.69 -5.91 -17.23
CA PHE A 403 -2.68 -5.09 -18.46
C PHE A 403 -1.32 -4.44 -18.74
N GLY A 404 -0.60 -3.99 -17.72
CA GLY A 404 0.76 -3.48 -17.88
C GLY A 404 1.69 -4.53 -18.49
N TYR A 405 1.56 -5.79 -18.10
CA TYR A 405 2.35 -6.89 -18.69
C TYR A 405 1.93 -7.25 -20.09
N LEU A 406 0.62 -7.26 -20.37
CA LEU A 406 0.14 -7.41 -21.74
C LEU A 406 0.69 -6.29 -22.63
N PHE A 407 0.71 -5.05 -22.14
CA PHE A 407 1.28 -3.91 -22.85
C PHE A 407 2.79 -4.08 -23.11
N ILE A 408 3.58 -4.47 -22.10
CA ILE A 408 5.02 -4.75 -22.28
C ILE A 408 5.25 -5.85 -23.32
N ARG A 409 4.47 -6.93 -23.29
CA ARG A 409 4.57 -8.02 -24.27
C ARG A 409 4.24 -7.55 -25.69
N LEU A 410 3.21 -6.72 -25.84
CA LEU A 410 2.86 -6.12 -27.13
C LEU A 410 3.97 -5.21 -27.64
N LEU A 411 4.52 -4.33 -26.80
CA LEU A 411 5.66 -3.48 -27.16
C LEU A 411 6.84 -4.30 -27.66
N TYR A 412 7.18 -5.39 -26.96
CA TYR A 412 8.28 -6.26 -27.38
C TYR A 412 7.98 -6.95 -28.72
N LYS A 413 6.76 -7.45 -28.93
CA LYS A 413 6.36 -8.08 -30.21
C LYS A 413 6.48 -7.13 -31.40
N PHE A 414 6.09 -5.87 -31.25
CA PHE A 414 6.08 -4.89 -32.35
C PHE A 414 7.43 -4.20 -32.58
N PHE A 415 8.18 -3.90 -31.52
CA PHE A 415 9.41 -3.11 -31.61
C PHE A 415 10.70 -3.94 -31.42
N GLY A 416 10.63 -5.09 -30.73
CA GLY A 416 11.79 -5.95 -30.48
C GLY A 416 12.29 -6.67 -31.74
N ASN A 417 11.38 -7.25 -32.54
CA ASN A 417 11.74 -8.01 -33.75
C ASN A 417 12.43 -7.19 -34.86
N ARG A 418 12.39 -5.86 -34.80
CA ARG A 418 13.04 -5.03 -35.82
C ARG A 418 14.54 -4.93 -35.61
N TYR A 419 15.04 -5.09 -34.38
CA TYR A 419 16.45 -4.89 -34.08
C TYR A 419 17.30 -6.16 -34.25
N THR A 420 16.74 -7.34 -33.99
CA THR A 420 17.40 -8.63 -34.24
C THR A 420 17.73 -8.89 -35.71
N ARG A 421 17.09 -8.18 -36.65
CA ARG A 421 17.39 -8.28 -38.09
C ARG A 421 18.57 -7.42 -38.55
N TYR A 422 19.05 -6.49 -37.73
CA TYR A 422 20.19 -5.61 -38.10
C TYR A 422 21.49 -5.96 -37.38
N SER A 423 21.49 -6.97 -36.50
CA SER A 423 22.67 -7.42 -35.75
C SER A 423 23.27 -8.76 -36.23
N ASN A 424 22.69 -9.34 -37.28
CA ASN A 424 23.26 -10.45 -38.05
C ASN A 424 23.60 -9.93 -39.44
#